data_AF-A0AAN4WF95-F1
#
_entry.id   AF-A0AAN4WF95-F1
#
_cell.length_a   1.000
_cell.length_b   1.000
_cell.length_c   1.000
_cell.angle_alpha   90.00
_cell.angle_beta   90.00
_cell.angle_gamma   90.00
#
_symmetry.space_group_name_H-M   'P 1'
#
loop_
_entity.id
_entity.type
_entity.pdbx_description
1 polymer ?
#
loop_
_entity_poly.entity_id
_entity_poly.type
_entity_poly.pdbx_seq_one_letter_code
_entity_poly.pdbx_strand_id
1 'polypeptide(L)' 'MTEKETAADLLPKVSAMLDKLAKKHIIHKNKAANLKSSLALHVNKL' A
#
# COMPACT_ATOMS: atom_id res chain seq x y z
N MET A 1 4.23 -17.59 12.05
CA MET A 1 3.77 -16.51 11.15
C MET A 1 4.99 -16.01 10.44
N THR A 2 5.06 -16.23 9.13
CA THR A 2 6.19 -15.74 8.34
C THR A 2 6.02 -14.24 8.09
N GLU A 3 7.12 -13.50 7.99
CA GLU A 3 7.06 -12.04 7.78
C GLU A 3 6.25 -11.67 6.53
N LYS A 4 6.28 -12.54 5.51
CA LYS A 4 5.46 -12.44 4.30
C LYS A 4 3.96 -12.47 4.56
N GLU A 5 3.49 -13.37 5.42
CA GLU A 5 2.06 -13.44 5.81
C GLU A 5 1.63 -12.17 6.53
N THR A 6 2.44 -11.71 7.50
CA THR A 6 2.14 -10.47 8.24
C THR A 6 2.12 -9.23 7.34
N ALA A 7 3.00 -9.18 6.33
CA ALA A 7 3.06 -8.09 5.38
C ALA A 7 1.87 -8.10 4.41
N ALA A 8 1.41 -9.29 3.99
CA ALA A 8 0.22 -9.46 3.17
C ALA A 8 -1.05 -8.97 3.90
N ASP A 9 -1.17 -9.25 5.19
CA ASP A 9 -2.32 -8.82 6.01
C ASP A 9 -2.36 -7.30 6.24
N LEU A 10 -1.19 -6.66 6.35
CA LEU A 10 -1.09 -5.20 6.56
C LEU A 10 -1.26 -4.39 5.27
N LEU A 11 -1.00 -4.99 4.11
CA LEU A 11 -1.10 -4.36 2.80
C LEU A 11 -2.48 -3.71 2.52
N PRO A 12 -3.63 -4.39 2.73
CA PRO A 12 -4.94 -3.76 2.50
C PRO A 12 -5.20 -2.56 3.41
N LYS A 13 -4.70 -2.59 4.65
CA LYS A 13 -4.85 -1.47 5.61
C LYS A 13 -4.09 -0.23 5.13
N VAL A 14 -2.85 -0.40 4.68
CA VAL A 14 -2.03 0.71 4.15
C VAL A 14 -2.60 1.22 2.82
N SER A 15 -3.08 0.33 1.95
CA SER A 15 -3.75 0.72 0.70
C SER A 15 -4.96 1.62 0.97
N ALA A 16 -5.81 1.25 1.92
CA ALA A 16 -6.98 2.05 2.30
C ALA A 16 -6.59 3.43 2.88
N MET A 17 -5.49 3.52 3.63
CA MET A 17 -4.97 4.80 4.12
C MET A 17 -4.50 5.70 2.98
N LEU A 18 -3.74 5.15 2.02
CA LEU A 18 -3.28 5.89 0.84
C LEU A 18 -4.45 6.40 -0.01
N ASP A 19 -5.48 5.58 -0.20
CA ASP A 19 -6.68 5.96 -0.94
C ASP A 19 -7.48 7.05 -0.22
N LYS A 20 -7.55 7.00 1.11
CA LYS A 20 -8.18 8.06 1.91
C LYS A 20 -7.43 9.39 1.80
N LEU A 21 -6.10 9.37 1.79
CA LEU A 21 -5.27 10.56 1.61
C LEU A 21 -5.40 11.13 0.19
N ALA A 22 -5.51 10.27 -0.83
CA ALA A 22 -5.75 10.68 -2.21
C ALA A 22 -7.13 11.33 -2.38
N LYS A 23 -8.17 10.76 -1.77
CA LYS A 23 -9.54 11.31 -1.78
C LYS A 23 -9.63 12.67 -1.07
N LYS A 24 -8.79 12.89 -0.05
CA LYS A 24 -8.68 14.18 0.65
C LYS A 24 -7.79 15.20 -0.08
N HIS A 25 -7.31 14.89 -1.27
CA HIS A 25 -6.39 15.73 -2.05
C HIS A 25 -5.07 16.07 -1.35
N ILE A 26 -4.66 15.29 -0.34
CA ILE A 26 -3.38 15.46 0.37
C ILE A 26 -2.23 14.91 -0.49
N ILE A 27 -2.48 13.81 -1.21
CA ILE A 27 -1.55 13.24 -2.19
C ILE A 27 -2.26 13.09 -3.54
N HIS A 28 -1.51 13.23 -4.64
CA HIS A 28 -2.06 13.00 -5.97
C HIS A 28 -2.43 11.52 -6.18
N LYS A 29 -3.51 11.25 -6.92
CA LYS A 29 -3.98 9.88 -7.24
C LYS A 29 -2.89 9.00 -7.84
N ASN A 30 -2.06 9.54 -8.73
CA ASN A 30 -0.94 8.81 -9.35
C ASN A 30 0.15 8.48 -8.30
N LYS A 31 0.37 9.37 -7.32
CA LYS A 31 1.36 9.13 -6.26
C LYS A 31 0.89 8.02 -5.32
N ALA A 32 -0.40 8.01 -4.97
CA ALA A 32 -1.00 6.91 -4.21
C ALA A 32 -0.90 5.57 -4.96
N ALA A 33 -1.21 5.56 -6.26
CA ALA A 33 -1.08 4.36 -7.10
C ALA A 33 0.37 3.84 -7.18
N ASN A 34 1.35 4.73 -7.37
CA ASN A 34 2.77 4.38 -7.41
C ASN A 34 3.25 3.77 -6.08
N LEU A 35 2.85 4.36 -4.94
CA LEU A 35 3.20 3.83 -3.62
C LEU A 35 2.58 2.46 -3.38
N LYS A 36 1.32 2.25 -3.77
CA LYS A 36 0.65 0.94 -3.68
C LYS A 36 1.36 -0.13 -4.50
N SER A 37 1.70 0.17 -5.75
CA SER A 37 2.42 -0.76 -6.62
C SER A 37 3.81 -1.10 -6.07
N SER A 38 4.57 -0.10 -5.60
CA SER A 38 5.88 -0.31 -4.99
C SER A 38 5.80 -1.23 -3.76
N LEU A 39 4.86 -0.99 -2.85
CA LEU A 39 4.68 -1.82 -1.64
C LEU A 39 4.32 -3.26 -2.00
N ALA A 40 3.40 -3.48 -2.95
CA ALA A 40 3.03 -4.82 -3.39
C ALA A 40 4.22 -5.59 -3.98
N LEU A 41 5.09 -4.92 -4.76
CA LEU A 41 6.30 -5.53 -5.30
C LEU A 41 7.29 -5.95 -4.21
N HIS A 42 7.41 -5.19 -3.12
CA HIS A 42 8.28 -5.55 -2.01
C HIS A 42 7.73 -6.76 -1.24
N VAL A 43 6.43 -6.80 -0.97
CA VAL A 43 5.78 -7.95 -0.31
C VAL A 43 5.90 -9.22 -1.15
N ASN A 44 5.80 -9.11 -2.48
CA ASN A 44 5.96 -10.25 -3.38
C ASN A 44 7.40 -10.79 -3.45
N LYS A 45 8.40 -9.95 -3.16
CA LYS A 45 9.83 -10.32 -3.16
C LYS A 45 10.31 -10.92 -1.82
N LEU A 46 9.52 -10.79 -0.76
CA LEU A 46 9.69 -11.48 0.53
C LEU A 46 9.17 -12.92 0.42
#